data_AF-A0A1Q4APE1-F1
#
_entry.id   AF-A0A1Q4APE1-F1
#
_cell.length_a   1.000
_cell.length_b   1.000
_cell.length_c   1.000
_cell.angle_alpha   90.00
_cell.angle_beta   90.00
_cell.angle_gamma   90.00
#
_symmetry.space_group_name_H-M   'P 1'
#
loop_
_entity.id
_entity.type
_entity.pdbx_description
1 polymer ?
#
loop_
_entity_poly.entity_id
_entity_poly.type
_entity_poly.pdbx_seq_one_letter_code
_entity_poly.pdbx_strand_id
1 'polypeptide(L)' 'MGDTDARGRLLDDPFSYRTTKSGEVMISRGGRVVQTLGGPAAAKLLKALAAASDEQQAQLILAKSTGNYRRGNER' A
#
# COMPACT_ATOMS: atom_id res chain seq x y z
N MET A 1 5.54 13.96 -22.30
CA MET A 1 5.30 12.77 -21.47
C MET A 1 4.86 13.26 -20.10
N GLY A 2 3.58 13.63 -19.99
CA GLY A 2 2.99 14.15 -18.76
C GLY A 2 1.63 13.51 -18.63
N ASP A 3 1.42 12.77 -17.54
CA ASP A 3 0.29 12.97 -16.64
C ASP A 3 0.47 12.05 -15.42
N THR A 4 1.43 12.39 -14.56
CA THR A 4 1.42 11.93 -13.17
C THR A 4 0.61 12.98 -12.41
N ASP A 5 -0.71 12.83 -12.46
CA ASP A 5 -1.78 13.50 -11.69
C ASP A 5 -1.50 14.96 -11.21
N ALA A 6 -2.34 15.88 -11.69
CA ALA A 6 -2.22 17.35 -11.78
C ALA A 6 -1.91 18.18 -10.52
N ARG A 7 -1.31 17.64 -9.44
CA ARG A 7 -1.01 18.41 -8.22
C ARG A 7 0.29 18.06 -7.48
N GLY A 8 1.21 17.25 -7.99
CA GLY A 8 2.51 17.01 -7.32
C GLY A 8 2.44 16.50 -5.87
N ARG A 9 1.25 16.16 -5.35
CA ARG A 9 1.01 15.79 -3.95
C ARG A 9 1.43 14.36 -3.63
N LEU A 10 1.62 13.52 -4.65
CA LEU A 10 2.19 12.19 -4.46
C LEU A 10 3.73 12.19 -4.36
N LEU A 11 4.39 13.25 -4.87
CA LEU A 11 5.84 13.42 -4.73
C LEU A 11 6.23 13.89 -3.32
N ASP A 12 5.34 14.63 -2.64
CA ASP A 12 5.63 15.19 -1.31
C ASP A 12 5.40 14.17 -0.18
N ASP A 13 4.47 13.21 -0.36
CA ASP A 13 4.10 12.28 0.72
C ASP A 13 3.71 10.87 0.19
N PRO A 14 4.69 10.08 -0.29
CA PRO A 14 4.45 8.75 -0.84
C PRO A 14 4.04 7.74 0.25
N PHE A 15 3.19 6.78 -0.09
CA PHE A 15 2.89 5.66 0.80
C PHE A 15 4.10 4.75 0.90
N SER A 16 4.68 4.67 2.10
CA SER A 16 5.70 3.69 2.43
C SER A 16 5.07 2.46 3.05
N TYR A 17 5.64 1.28 2.82
CA TYR A 17 5.25 0.07 3.54
C TYR A 17 6.50 -0.60 4.11
N ARG A 18 6.36 -1.19 5.31
CA ARG A 18 7.39 -2.06 5.90
C ARG A 18 6.75 -3.37 6.33
N THR A 19 7.49 -4.47 6.17
CA THR A 19 7.13 -5.76 6.75
C THR A 19 7.75 -5.92 8.14
N THR A 20 7.01 -6.53 9.07
CA THR A 20 7.52 -6.93 10.38
C THR A 20 7.99 -8.39 10.33
N LYS A 21 8.83 -8.81 11.29
CA LYS A 21 9.27 -10.22 11.41
C LYS A 21 8.11 -11.20 11.65
N SER A 22 6.98 -10.72 12.16
CA SER A 22 5.75 -11.52 12.34
C SER A 22 4.95 -11.70 11.04
N GLY A 23 5.37 -11.08 9.93
CA GLY A 23 4.66 -11.14 8.65
C GLY A 23 3.52 -10.13 8.54
N GLU A 24 3.55 -9.05 9.32
CA GLU A 24 2.61 -7.93 9.19
C GLU A 24 3.18 -6.86 8.25
N VAL A 25 2.34 -6.15 7.52
CA VAL A 25 2.70 -5.00 6.69
C VAL A 25 2.17 -3.72 7.32
N MET A 26 3.06 -2.83 7.73
CA MET A 26 2.73 -1.50 8.21
C MET A 26 2.87 -0.50 7.07
N ILE A 27 1.78 0.18 6.74
CA ILE A 27 1.71 1.23 5.74
C ILE A 27 1.81 2.57 6.47
N SER A 28 2.75 3.39 6.04
CA SER A 28 3.06 4.70 6.60
C SER A 28 2.95 5.79 5.54
N ARG A 29 2.43 6.93 5.94
CA ARG A 29 2.31 8.14 5.12
C ARG A 29 2.80 9.33 5.95
N GLY A 30 3.76 10.09 5.44
CA GLY A 30 4.25 11.31 6.09
C GLY A 30 4.89 11.08 7.45
N GLY A 31 5.57 9.94 7.61
CA GLY A 31 6.17 9.53 8.89
C GLY A 31 5.17 9.00 9.92
N ARG A 32 3.89 8.82 9.57
CA ARG A 32 2.88 8.21 10.46
C ARG A 32 2.36 6.90 9.89
N VAL A 33 2.27 5.87 10.73
CA VAL A 33 1.62 4.60 10.36
C VAL A 33 0.13 4.86 10.24
N VAL A 34 -0.41 4.71 9.03
CA VAL A 34 -1.84 4.89 8.75
C VAL A 34 -2.60 3.56 8.83
N GLN A 35 -1.93 2.44 8.58
CA GLN A 35 -2.54 1.12 8.61
C GLN A 35 -1.52 0.03 8.91
N THR A 36 -1.93 -1.02 9.61
CA THR A 36 -1.16 -2.26 9.75
C THR A 36 -2.03 -3.42 9.32
N LEU A 37 -1.50 -4.26 8.43
CA LEU A 37 -2.16 -5.46 7.91
C LEU A 37 -1.41 -6.68 8.44
N GLY A 38 -2.13 -7.66 8.98
CA GLY A 38 -1.54 -8.90 9.46
C GLY A 38 -2.00 -10.14 8.69
N GLY A 39 -1.20 -11.20 8.75
CA GLY A 39 -1.55 -12.53 8.26
C GLY A 39 -1.89 -12.57 6.76
N PRO A 40 -3.06 -13.13 6.36
CA PRO A 40 -3.40 -13.33 4.95
C PRO A 40 -3.54 -12.00 4.18
N ALA A 41 -3.92 -10.91 4.86
CA ALA A 41 -4.03 -9.60 4.25
C ALA A 41 -2.66 -9.04 3.87
N ALA A 42 -1.65 -9.22 4.74
CA ALA A 42 -0.27 -8.83 4.47
C ALA A 42 0.32 -9.62 3.29
N ALA A 43 0.11 -10.94 3.27
CA ALA A 43 0.58 -11.79 2.18
C ALA A 43 -0.07 -11.41 0.82
N LYS A 44 -1.37 -11.09 0.83
CA LYS A 44 -2.09 -10.64 -0.39
C LYS A 44 -1.56 -9.31 -0.90
N LEU A 45 -1.26 -8.38 0.01
CA LEU A 45 -0.65 -7.09 -0.35
C LEU A 45 0.73 -7.31 -0.98
N LEU A 46 1.59 -8.11 -0.35
CA LEU A 46 2.94 -8.40 -0.86
C LEU A 46 2.89 -9.05 -2.25
N LYS A 47 1.94 -9.96 -2.47
CA LYS A 47 1.74 -10.58 -3.78
C LYS A 47 1.27 -9.58 -4.84
N ALA A 48 0.39 -8.66 -4.48
CA ALA A 48 -0.05 -7.59 -5.38
C ALA A 48 1.11 -6.63 -5.70
N LEU A 49 1.91 -6.25 -4.70
CA LEU A 49 3.09 -5.40 -4.87
C LEU A 49 4.15 -6.08 -5.75
N ALA A 50 4.37 -7.38 -5.58
CA ALA A 50 5.28 -8.15 -6.44
C ALA A 50 4.79 -8.27 -7.90
N ALA A 51 3.48 -8.13 -8.14
CA ALA A 51 2.90 -8.09 -9.48
C ALA A 51 2.84 -6.67 -10.07
N ALA A 52 3.18 -5.64 -9.30
CA ALA A 52 3.25 -4.27 -9.80
C ALA A 52 4.48 -4.13 -10.71
N SER A 53 4.26 -3.66 -11.94
CA SER A 53 5.37 -3.40 -12.87
C SER A 53 5.94 -1.98 -12.74
N ASP A 54 5.20 -1.09 -12.07
CA ASP A 54 5.53 0.34 -11.95
C ASP A 54 5.22 0.86 -10.54
N GLU A 55 5.96 1.89 -10.12
CA GLU A 55 5.78 2.57 -8.82
C GLU A 55 4.35 3.12 -8.66
N GLN A 56 3.72 3.55 -9.76
CA GLN A 56 2.33 4.02 -9.77
C GLN A 56 1.35 2.90 -9.41
N GLN A 57 1.58 1.67 -9.90
CA GLN A 57 0.77 0.52 -9.52
C GLN A 57 0.98 0.16 -8.05
N ALA A 58 2.23 0.20 -7.57
CA ALA A 58 2.53 -0.07 -6.17
C ALA A 58 1.80 0.92 -5.24
N GLN A 59 1.84 2.22 -5.55
CA GLN A 59 1.08 3.27 -4.85
C GLN A 59 -0.43 3.02 -4.87
N LEU A 60 -1.01 2.63 -6.02
CA LEU A 60 -2.43 2.29 -6.12
C LEU A 60 -2.80 1.09 -5.24
N ILE A 61 -1.94 0.07 -5.16
CA ILE A 61 -2.15 -1.12 -4.32
C ILE A 61 -2.12 -0.75 -2.82
N LEU A 62 -1.19 0.11 -2.42
CA LEU A 62 -1.08 0.63 -1.05
C LEU A 62 -2.28 1.51 -0.69
N ALA A 63 -2.70 2.40 -1.60
CA ALA A 63 -3.87 3.26 -1.44
C ALA A 63 -5.17 2.44 -1.32
N LYS A 64 -5.32 1.40 -2.15
CA LYS A 64 -6.48 0.50 -2.10
C LYS A 64 -6.54 -0.29 -0.78
N SER A 65 -5.38 -0.65 -0.25
CA SER A 65 -5.28 -1.42 0.99
C SER A 65 -5.47 -0.55 2.23
N THR A 66 -5.02 0.71 2.20
CA THR A 66 -5.32 1.71 3.25
C THR A 66 -6.75 2.24 3.21
N GLY A 67 -7.37 2.26 2.02
CA GLY A 67 -8.69 2.85 1.79
C GLY A 67 -9.88 1.91 1.97
N ASN A 68 -9.76 0.59 1.73
CA ASN A 68 -10.95 -0.25 1.69
C ASN A 68 -10.72 -1.76 1.86
N TYR A 69 -10.06 -2.20 2.94
CA TYR A 69 -9.97 -3.63 3.28
C TYR A 69 -11.04 -4.10 4.30
N ARG A 70 -12.24 -3.50 4.30
CA ARG A 70 -13.35 -3.94 5.18
C ARG A 70 -14.27 -5.02 4.60
N ARG A 71 -13.95 -5.65 3.45
CA ARG A 71 -14.74 -6.77 2.93
C ARG A 71 -13.86 -7.83 2.30
N GLY A 72 -13.65 -8.94 3.01
CA GLY A 72 -13.05 -10.13 2.40
C GLY A 72 -12.31 -11.07 3.34
N ASN A 73 -12.60 -11.07 4.64
CA ASN A 73 -12.14 -12.12 5.54
C ASN A 73 -13.31 -13.00 5.98
N GLU A 74 -13.97 -13.68 5.04
CA GLU A 74 -14.74 -14.91 5.28
C GLU A 74 -14.76 -15.75 3.99
N ARG A 75 -13.82 -16.70 3.89
CA ARG A 75 -13.99 -18.12 3.51
C ARG A 75 -12.65 -18.78 3.23
#